data_AF-A0A3B9YL35-F1
#
_entry.id   AF-A0A3B9YL35-F1
#
_cell.length_a   1.000
_cell.length_b   1.000
_cell.length_c   1.000
_cell.angle_alpha   90.00
_cell.angle_beta   90.00
_cell.angle_gamma   90.00
#
_symmetry.space_group_name_H-M   'P 1'
#
loop_
_entity.id
_entity.type
_entity.pdbx_description
1 polymer ?
#
loop_
_entity_poly.entity_id
_entity_poly.type
_entity_poly.pdbx_seq_one_letter_code
_entity_poly.pdbx_strand_id
1 'polypeptide(L)'
;MSLGLLLLFLANPAWAATPKFAASGGTAVPPQAHDEFSFLGWGDSCSAALSHVRYPPAEERHQDEPKSWRIGTMTIPPSSAQPKGEWDLESRKEPYWSTERFQKVAAALRKTFKTAGYAENIRLAPVAPRPGLAELLTTTAPFRTDTKVRWPPASFRLSRVHYHPLGLCAMLVFSQGAPGAQEFRYSLIRLLNPGVRLDRAEGHSVNGRLLYDKSSDPEGGEEELAIASRTDPKSASARFEHALLLSVTGRFDEAVAELEAAVRLDKSCRKKAKKAIEFDNLRYDKRFIKIVGDD
;
A
#
# COMPACT_ATOMS: atom_id res chain seq x y z
N MET A 1 39.67 -28.78 70.39
CA MET A 1 38.93 -29.73 69.52
C MET A 1 38.60 -28.93 68.26
N SER A 2 39.43 -29.03 67.20
CA SER A 2 39.19 -29.89 66.02
C SER A 2 37.87 -29.50 65.32
N LEU A 3 37.75 -29.06 64.06
CA LEU A 3 38.47 -29.06 62.77
C LEU A 3 38.05 -27.73 62.07
N GLY A 4 38.75 -27.08 61.13
CA GLY A 4 39.26 -27.59 59.86
C GLY A 4 38.62 -26.81 58.70
N LEU A 5 39.43 -25.97 58.06
CA LEU A 5 39.20 -25.23 56.82
C LEU A 5 38.89 -26.18 55.63
N LEU A 6 37.97 -25.85 54.70
CA LEU A 6 38.22 -26.00 53.25
C LEU A 6 37.13 -25.38 52.34
N LEU A 7 37.63 -24.79 51.26
CA LEU A 7 36.97 -24.21 50.10
C LEU A 7 36.12 -25.20 49.27
N LEU A 8 35.19 -24.66 48.48
CA LEU A 8 35.03 -25.06 47.07
C LEU A 8 34.50 -23.88 46.23
N PHE A 9 35.39 -23.38 45.36
CA PHE A 9 35.06 -22.67 44.13
C PHE A 9 34.19 -23.58 43.23
N LEU A 10 33.34 -22.98 42.38
CA LEU A 10 33.46 -23.08 40.92
C LEU A 10 32.39 -22.23 40.21
N ALA A 11 32.81 -21.73 39.06
CA ALA A 11 32.15 -20.73 38.23
C ALA A 11 31.00 -21.29 37.35
N ASN A 12 30.16 -20.35 36.92
CA ASN A 12 29.26 -20.28 35.77
C ASN A 12 29.50 -21.31 34.62
N PRO A 13 28.45 -21.72 33.87
CA PRO A 13 27.99 -20.83 32.79
C PRO A 13 26.49 -20.87 32.46
N ALA A 14 26.05 -19.81 31.78
CA ALA A 14 24.85 -19.76 30.98
C ALA A 14 24.81 -20.90 29.95
N TRP A 15 23.69 -21.64 29.89
CA TRP A 15 23.21 -22.25 28.65
C TRP A 15 21.70 -22.50 28.68
N ALA A 16 21.03 -21.83 27.74
CA ALA A 16 19.86 -22.27 26.98
C ALA A 16 18.73 -22.98 27.75
N ALA A 17 17.85 -22.19 28.38
CA ALA A 17 16.46 -22.60 28.49
C ALA A 17 15.79 -22.36 27.12
N THR A 18 15.81 -23.36 26.24
CA THR A 18 14.93 -23.40 25.07
C THR A 18 13.49 -23.47 25.56
N PRO A 19 12.61 -22.51 25.23
CA PRO A 19 11.19 -22.75 25.40
C PRO A 19 10.80 -23.84 24.40
N LYS A 20 10.18 -24.90 24.92
CA LYS A 20 9.57 -25.96 24.11
C LYS A 20 8.66 -25.30 23.08
N PHE A 21 9.04 -25.36 21.81
CA PHE A 21 8.12 -25.11 20.71
C PHE A 21 7.01 -26.16 20.81
N ALA A 22 5.90 -25.76 21.42
CA ALA A 22 4.63 -26.41 21.14
C ALA A 22 4.35 -26.17 19.67
N ALA A 23 4.38 -27.25 18.88
CA ALA A 23 3.95 -27.22 17.51
C ALA A 23 2.45 -26.85 17.48
N SER A 24 2.15 -25.56 17.31
CA SER A 24 0.83 -25.11 16.90
C SER A 24 0.67 -25.42 15.41
N GLY A 25 0.45 -26.70 15.11
CA GLY A 25 -0.17 -27.12 13.87
C GLY A 25 -1.61 -26.61 13.88
N GLY A 26 -1.91 -25.66 13.00
CA GLY A 26 -3.21 -25.04 12.92
C GLY A 26 -3.17 -23.79 12.06
N THR A 27 -2.83 -23.93 10.78
CA THR A 27 -3.26 -22.92 9.79
C THR A 27 -4.78 -23.01 9.76
N ALA A 28 -5.47 -22.05 10.37
CA ALA A 28 -6.90 -21.88 10.17
C ALA A 28 -7.09 -21.54 8.68
N VAL A 29 -7.31 -22.57 7.87
CA VAL A 29 -7.69 -22.43 6.47
C VAL A 29 -9.01 -21.65 6.48
N PRO A 30 -9.11 -20.50 5.79
CA PRO A 30 -10.35 -19.74 5.78
C PRO A 30 -11.47 -20.64 5.21
N PRO A 31 -12.65 -20.72 5.85
CA PRO A 31 -13.73 -21.61 5.42
C PRO A 31 -14.34 -21.18 4.08
N GLN A 32 -14.04 -19.97 3.62
CA GLN A 32 -14.65 -19.35 2.45
C GLN A 32 -13.75 -19.39 1.22
N ALA A 33 -14.37 -19.37 0.04
CA ALA A 33 -13.67 -19.15 -1.21
C ALA A 33 -12.91 -17.82 -1.15
N HIS A 34 -11.71 -17.81 -1.71
CA HIS A 34 -10.88 -16.61 -1.76
C HIS A 34 -10.04 -16.60 -3.02
N ASP A 35 -9.63 -15.40 -3.39
CA ASP A 35 -8.70 -15.15 -4.48
C ASP A 35 -7.34 -14.72 -3.89
N GLU A 36 -6.26 -15.19 -4.50
CA GLU A 36 -4.91 -14.66 -4.33
C GLU A 36 -4.55 -13.85 -5.58
N PHE A 37 -4.16 -12.59 -5.39
CA PHE A 37 -3.70 -11.70 -6.46
C PHE A 37 -2.26 -11.24 -6.18
N SER A 38 -1.41 -11.29 -7.20
CA SER A 38 -0.07 -10.70 -7.15
C SER A 38 0.22 -9.88 -8.40
N PHE A 39 0.61 -8.63 -8.20
CA PHE A 39 1.24 -7.81 -9.23
C PHE A 39 2.72 -8.18 -9.31
N LEU A 40 3.19 -8.60 -10.48
CA LEU A 40 4.56 -9.11 -10.66
C LEU A 40 5.50 -8.01 -11.14
N GLY A 41 5.00 -7.04 -11.92
CA GLY A 41 5.75 -5.86 -12.33
C GLY A 41 5.25 -5.24 -13.63
N TRP A 42 5.83 -4.09 -13.97
CA TRP A 42 5.60 -3.40 -15.24
C TRP A 42 6.64 -3.79 -16.28
N GLY A 43 6.23 -3.77 -17.55
CA GLY A 43 7.12 -3.76 -18.71
C GLY A 43 7.34 -2.33 -19.23
N ASP A 44 7.91 -2.21 -20.44
CA ASP A 44 8.27 -0.91 -21.03
C ASP A 44 7.08 -0.14 -21.65
N SER A 45 5.91 -0.78 -21.74
CA SER A 45 4.68 -0.22 -22.28
C SER A 45 3.56 -0.26 -21.23
N CYS A 46 2.31 0.02 -21.63
CA CYS A 46 1.14 -0.26 -20.80
C CYS A 46 0.90 -1.77 -20.71
N SER A 47 1.85 -2.48 -20.11
CA SER A 47 1.91 -3.92 -19.94
C SER A 47 2.26 -4.28 -18.51
N ALA A 48 1.41 -5.08 -17.88
CA ALA A 48 1.52 -5.52 -16.50
C ALA A 48 1.57 -7.03 -16.44
N ALA A 49 2.57 -7.58 -15.75
CA ALA A 49 2.59 -8.98 -15.38
C ALA A 49 1.87 -9.18 -14.04
N LEU A 50 1.04 -10.20 -13.96
CA LEU A 50 0.26 -10.50 -12.76
C LEU A 50 -0.06 -12.00 -12.67
N SER A 51 -0.39 -12.43 -11.46
CA SER A 51 -0.93 -13.75 -11.20
C SER A 51 -2.22 -13.65 -10.40
N HIS A 52 -3.19 -14.49 -10.73
CA HIS A 52 -4.48 -14.56 -10.06
C HIS A 52 -4.88 -16.02 -9.88
N VAL A 53 -5.08 -16.43 -8.64
CA VAL A 53 -5.49 -17.77 -8.25
C VAL A 53 -6.80 -17.65 -7.46
N ARG A 54 -7.74 -18.55 -7.67
CA ARG A 54 -9.01 -18.64 -6.94
C ARG A 54 -9.13 -20.01 -6.33
N TYR A 55 -9.35 -20.05 -5.02
CA TYR A 55 -9.54 -21.28 -4.27
C TYR A 55 -11.02 -21.47 -3.95
N PRO A 56 -11.52 -22.73 -3.99
CA PRO A 56 -12.85 -23.06 -3.52
C PRO A 56 -12.94 -22.91 -1.98
N PRO A 57 -14.16 -22.89 -1.41
CA PRO A 57 -14.33 -22.99 0.04
C PRO A 57 -13.75 -24.32 0.56
N ALA A 58 -13.42 -24.37 1.85
CA ALA A 58 -12.72 -25.50 2.44
C ALA A 58 -13.46 -26.84 2.26
N GLU A 59 -14.80 -26.82 2.25
CA GLU A 59 -15.66 -28.00 2.11
C GLU A 59 -15.58 -28.66 0.72
N GLU A 60 -15.25 -27.88 -0.32
CA GLU A 60 -15.10 -28.35 -1.71
C GLU A 60 -13.64 -28.65 -2.06
N ARG A 61 -12.72 -28.51 -1.10
CA ARG A 61 -11.29 -28.55 -1.34
C ARG A 61 -10.77 -29.98 -1.36
N HIS A 62 -10.74 -30.58 -2.53
CA HIS A 62 -9.94 -31.78 -2.77
C HIS A 62 -8.51 -31.35 -3.14
N GLN A 63 -7.53 -31.64 -2.27
CA GLN A 63 -6.08 -31.50 -2.54
C GLN A 63 -5.50 -30.06 -2.68
N ASP A 64 -6.05 -29.05 -1.98
CA ASP A 64 -5.57 -27.64 -2.06
C ASP A 64 -5.53 -27.07 -3.50
N GLU A 65 -6.27 -27.68 -4.44
CA GLU A 65 -6.27 -27.23 -5.82
C GLU A 65 -7.14 -25.97 -6.01
N PRO A 66 -6.65 -24.97 -6.74
CA PRO A 66 -7.43 -23.79 -7.07
C PRO A 66 -8.50 -24.11 -8.11
N LYS A 67 -9.70 -23.57 -7.90
CA LYS A 67 -10.84 -23.62 -8.83
C LYS A 67 -10.52 -22.98 -10.18
N SER A 68 -9.74 -21.91 -10.17
CA SER A 68 -9.25 -21.28 -11.41
C SER A 68 -7.98 -20.52 -11.14
N TRP A 69 -7.10 -20.46 -12.14
CA TRP A 69 -5.79 -19.84 -11.97
C TRP A 69 -5.28 -19.35 -13.32
N ARG A 70 -4.52 -18.25 -13.28
CA ARG A 70 -3.85 -17.68 -14.44
C ARG A 70 -2.63 -16.86 -14.04
N ILE A 71 -1.61 -16.92 -14.86
CA ILE A 71 -0.42 -16.09 -14.73
C ILE A 71 0.07 -15.69 -16.12
N GLY A 72 0.40 -14.41 -16.28
CA GLY A 72 0.82 -13.87 -17.56
C GLY A 72 0.78 -12.36 -17.57
N THR A 73 0.57 -11.82 -18.76
CA THR A 73 0.68 -10.40 -19.03
C THR A 73 -0.64 -9.81 -19.53
N MET A 74 -0.90 -8.58 -19.17
CA MET A 74 -1.97 -7.77 -19.76
C MET A 74 -1.36 -6.54 -20.39
N THR A 75 -1.70 -6.27 -21.64
CA THR A 75 -1.13 -5.15 -22.40
C THR A 75 -2.24 -4.34 -23.07
N ILE A 76 -2.19 -3.01 -23.01
CA ILE A 76 -3.02 -2.14 -23.84
C ILE A 76 -2.23 -1.77 -25.10
N PRO A 77 -2.57 -2.32 -26.29
CA PRO A 77 -1.88 -1.99 -27.53
C PRO A 77 -2.06 -0.50 -27.88
N PRO A 78 -1.06 0.19 -28.45
CA PRO A 78 -1.17 1.62 -28.80
C PRO A 78 -2.42 1.96 -29.63
N SER A 79 -2.82 1.07 -30.54
CA SER A 79 -3.96 1.22 -31.44
C SER A 79 -5.33 0.87 -30.83
N SER A 80 -5.39 0.39 -29.59
CA SER A 80 -6.63 -0.05 -28.94
C SER A 80 -6.78 0.56 -27.55
N ALA A 81 -8.02 0.79 -27.12
CA ALA A 81 -8.33 1.20 -25.74
C ALA A 81 -8.53 0.01 -24.80
N GLN A 82 -8.69 -1.21 -25.33
CA GLN A 82 -8.95 -2.40 -24.54
C GLN A 82 -7.66 -3.19 -24.28
N PRO A 83 -7.44 -3.64 -23.02
CA PRO A 83 -6.33 -4.51 -22.71
C PRO A 83 -6.53 -5.90 -23.34
N LYS A 84 -5.45 -6.46 -23.89
CA LYS A 84 -5.35 -7.85 -24.31
C LYS A 84 -4.54 -8.62 -23.28
N GLY A 85 -5.07 -9.77 -22.82
CA GLY A 85 -4.35 -10.68 -21.95
C GLY A 85 -3.62 -11.76 -22.75
N GLU A 86 -2.36 -12.00 -22.43
CA GLU A 86 -1.57 -13.13 -22.91
C GLU A 86 -1.15 -13.94 -21.68
N TRP A 87 -1.79 -15.11 -21.50
CA TRP A 87 -1.59 -15.96 -20.34
C TRP A 87 -0.58 -17.06 -20.67
N ASP A 88 0.57 -17.03 -20.00
CA ASP A 88 1.61 -18.06 -20.09
C ASP A 88 1.11 -19.39 -19.54
N LEU A 89 0.30 -19.34 -18.47
CA LEU A 89 -0.43 -20.48 -17.96
C LEU A 89 -1.84 -20.06 -17.53
N GLU A 90 -2.86 -20.84 -17.89
CA GLU A 90 -4.25 -20.64 -17.46
C GLU A 90 -5.00 -21.97 -17.37
N SER A 91 -5.92 -22.09 -16.40
CA SER A 91 -6.69 -23.31 -16.14
C SER A 91 -7.57 -23.79 -17.31
N ARG A 92 -7.84 -22.93 -18.29
CA ARG A 92 -8.58 -23.33 -19.52
C ARG A 92 -7.74 -24.14 -20.50
N LYS A 93 -6.42 -23.93 -20.49
CA LYS A 93 -5.48 -24.59 -21.40
C LYS A 93 -4.72 -25.71 -20.71
N GLU A 94 -4.42 -25.53 -19.42
CA GLU A 94 -3.65 -26.48 -18.61
C GLU A 94 -4.60 -27.23 -17.67
N PRO A 95 -4.71 -28.56 -17.78
CA PRO A 95 -5.76 -29.33 -17.12
C PRO A 95 -5.49 -29.64 -15.63
N TYR A 96 -4.25 -29.47 -15.14
CA TYR A 96 -3.88 -29.75 -13.75
C TYR A 96 -3.12 -28.60 -13.11
N TRP A 97 -3.26 -28.47 -11.79
CA TRP A 97 -2.53 -27.48 -11.00
C TRP A 97 -1.12 -27.96 -10.65
N SER A 98 -0.14 -27.04 -10.71
CA SER A 98 1.23 -27.30 -10.23
C SER A 98 1.80 -26.03 -9.64
N THR A 99 1.91 -25.99 -8.31
CA THR A 99 2.48 -24.85 -7.58
C THR A 99 3.91 -24.55 -8.04
N GLU A 100 4.74 -25.58 -8.23
CA GLU A 100 6.12 -25.42 -8.70
C GLU A 100 6.17 -24.74 -10.08
N ARG A 101 5.40 -25.25 -11.05
CA ARG A 101 5.34 -24.69 -12.41
C ARG A 101 4.84 -23.25 -12.38
N PHE A 102 3.81 -22.97 -11.57
CA PHE A 102 3.27 -21.64 -11.40
C PHE A 102 4.30 -20.67 -10.84
N GLN A 103 5.00 -21.04 -9.77
CA GLN A 103 6.03 -20.21 -9.17
C GLN A 103 7.23 -20.01 -10.10
N LYS A 104 7.59 -21.02 -10.89
CA LYS A 104 8.65 -20.91 -11.91
C LYS A 104 8.29 -19.87 -12.97
N VAL A 105 7.06 -19.88 -13.48
CA VAL A 105 6.59 -18.87 -14.43
C VAL A 105 6.51 -17.49 -13.79
N ALA A 106 6.02 -17.40 -12.54
CA ALA A 106 6.00 -16.15 -11.80
C ALA A 106 7.39 -15.55 -11.63
N ALA A 107 8.37 -16.39 -11.28
CA ALA A 107 9.77 -15.98 -11.15
C ALA A 107 10.36 -15.54 -12.51
N ALA A 108 10.05 -16.24 -13.60
CA ALA A 108 10.48 -15.85 -14.93
C ALA A 108 9.89 -14.49 -15.34
N LEU A 109 8.58 -14.29 -15.15
CA LEU A 109 7.92 -13.03 -15.42
C LEU A 109 8.47 -11.89 -14.56
N ARG A 110 8.69 -12.10 -13.26
CA ARG A 110 9.32 -11.09 -12.40
C ARG A 110 10.74 -10.70 -12.86
N LYS A 111 11.49 -11.61 -13.49
CA LYS A 111 12.81 -11.26 -14.05
C LYS A 111 12.69 -10.33 -15.26
N THR A 112 11.63 -10.50 -16.05
CA THR A 112 11.35 -9.72 -17.26
C THR A 112 10.60 -8.41 -16.97
N PHE A 113 9.58 -8.47 -16.12
CA PHE A 113 8.70 -7.39 -15.69
C PHE A 113 9.07 -6.99 -14.26
N LYS A 114 10.03 -6.09 -14.13
CA LYS A 114 10.55 -5.60 -12.83
C LYS A 114 10.66 -4.09 -12.77
N THR A 115 10.03 -3.39 -13.70
CA THR A 115 10.07 -1.93 -13.72
C THR A 115 9.22 -1.40 -12.56
N ALA A 116 9.84 -0.61 -11.69
CA ALA A 116 9.21 -0.10 -10.49
C ALA A 116 8.15 0.96 -10.85
N GLY A 117 6.89 0.64 -10.53
CA GLY A 117 5.80 1.61 -10.52
C GLY A 117 5.57 2.17 -9.12
N TYR A 118 4.41 2.78 -8.94
CA TYR A 118 3.96 3.27 -7.63
C TYR A 118 2.70 2.52 -7.25
N ALA A 119 2.57 2.12 -6.00
CA ALA A 119 1.38 1.46 -5.50
C ALA A 119 0.73 2.34 -4.44
N GLU A 120 -0.53 2.68 -4.67
CA GLU A 120 -1.38 3.26 -3.64
C GLU A 120 -2.36 2.19 -3.15
N ASN A 121 -2.46 2.05 -1.83
CA ASN A 121 -3.42 1.17 -1.18
C ASN A 121 -4.58 2.02 -0.70
N ILE A 122 -5.80 1.66 -1.11
CA ILE A 122 -7.02 2.31 -0.66
C ILE A 122 -7.54 1.49 0.51
N ARG A 123 -7.49 2.08 1.69
CA ARG A 123 -7.97 1.42 2.90
C ARG A 123 -9.48 1.23 2.84
N LEU A 124 -9.95 0.17 3.51
CA LEU A 124 -11.36 -0.08 3.77
C LEU A 124 -11.82 0.50 5.11
N ALA A 125 -11.01 1.38 5.72
CA ALA A 125 -11.38 2.07 6.94
C ALA A 125 -12.22 3.32 6.65
N PRO A 126 -13.03 3.79 7.61
CA PRO A 126 -13.80 5.02 7.46
C PRO A 126 -12.91 6.20 7.06
N VAL A 127 -13.42 6.99 6.12
CA VAL A 127 -12.82 8.29 5.73
C VAL A 127 -13.48 9.35 6.61
N ALA A 128 -12.69 10.32 7.09
CA ALA A 128 -13.25 11.40 7.89
C ALA A 128 -14.30 12.19 7.08
N PRO A 129 -15.42 12.65 7.70
CA PRO A 129 -16.53 13.23 6.96
C PRO A 129 -16.14 14.58 6.34
N ARG A 130 -16.01 14.62 5.01
CA ARG A 130 -15.81 15.83 4.21
C ARG A 130 -16.49 15.68 2.84
N PRO A 131 -17.21 16.70 2.35
CA PRO A 131 -17.82 16.66 1.02
C PRO A 131 -16.82 16.26 -0.07
N GLY A 132 -17.15 15.24 -0.87
CA GLY A 132 -16.35 14.76 -2.00
C GLY A 132 -15.07 13.99 -1.66
N LEU A 133 -14.66 13.88 -0.39
CA LEU A 133 -13.39 13.24 -0.03
C LEU A 133 -13.43 11.72 -0.26
N ALA A 134 -14.50 11.07 0.19
CA ALA A 134 -14.69 9.63 -0.05
C ALA A 134 -14.75 9.32 -1.55
N GLU A 135 -15.39 10.20 -2.33
CA GLU A 135 -15.41 10.09 -3.78
C GLU A 135 -13.98 10.16 -4.33
N LEU A 136 -13.23 11.23 -4.05
CA LEU A 136 -11.83 11.40 -4.49
C LEU A 136 -10.94 10.18 -4.19
N LEU A 137 -11.06 9.60 -2.99
CA LEU A 137 -10.23 8.48 -2.55
C LEU A 137 -10.64 7.13 -3.13
N THR A 138 -11.95 6.85 -3.21
CA THR A 138 -12.46 5.49 -3.47
C THR A 138 -13.05 5.29 -4.87
N THR A 139 -13.28 6.38 -5.62
CA THR A 139 -13.87 6.33 -6.95
C THR A 139 -12.83 6.19 -8.06
N THR A 140 -13.29 5.83 -9.26
CA THR A 140 -12.47 5.79 -10.48
C THR A 140 -12.55 7.07 -11.32
N ALA A 141 -13.40 8.03 -10.95
CA ALA A 141 -13.58 9.30 -11.68
C ALA A 141 -12.27 10.10 -11.90
N PRO A 142 -11.35 10.22 -10.91
CA PRO A 142 -10.08 10.92 -11.11
C PRO A 142 -9.19 10.34 -12.22
N PHE A 143 -9.33 9.05 -12.57
CA PHE A 143 -8.47 8.44 -13.59
C PHE A 143 -8.76 8.93 -15.01
N ARG A 144 -9.97 9.49 -15.25
CA ARG A 144 -10.48 9.94 -16.57
C ARG A 144 -10.13 8.94 -17.67
N THR A 145 -10.90 7.86 -17.80
CA THR A 145 -10.58 6.78 -18.75
C THR A 145 -11.36 6.90 -20.05
N ASP A 146 -11.01 6.07 -21.04
CA ASP A 146 -11.88 5.79 -22.19
C ASP A 146 -13.20 5.17 -21.71
N THR A 147 -14.30 5.46 -22.41
CA THR A 147 -15.66 4.94 -22.12
C THR A 147 -15.78 3.43 -22.34
N LYS A 148 -14.84 2.79 -23.04
CA LYS A 148 -14.84 1.35 -23.33
C LYS A 148 -14.32 0.47 -22.20
N VAL A 149 -13.89 1.04 -21.07
CA VAL A 149 -13.42 0.26 -19.92
C VAL A 149 -14.58 -0.51 -19.30
N ARG A 150 -14.46 -1.84 -19.23
CA ARG A 150 -15.42 -2.68 -18.50
C ARG A 150 -15.08 -2.68 -17.01
N TRP A 151 -15.89 -1.98 -16.24
CA TRP A 151 -15.75 -1.93 -14.79
C TRP A 151 -16.31 -3.18 -14.10
N PRO A 152 -15.75 -3.59 -12.95
CA PRO A 152 -16.37 -4.60 -12.10
C PRO A 152 -17.76 -4.16 -11.61
N PRO A 153 -18.61 -5.11 -11.16
CA PRO A 153 -19.88 -4.78 -10.49
C PRO A 153 -19.66 -3.89 -9.25
N ALA A 154 -20.69 -3.14 -8.86
CA ALA A 154 -20.63 -2.22 -7.72
C ALA A 154 -20.31 -2.87 -6.36
N SER A 155 -20.42 -4.20 -6.24
CA SER A 155 -20.01 -4.94 -5.05
C SER A 155 -18.49 -4.92 -4.82
N PHE A 156 -17.71 -4.70 -5.89
CA PHE A 156 -16.27 -4.56 -5.85
C PHE A 156 -15.87 -3.12 -5.58
N ARG A 157 -15.04 -2.91 -4.55
CA ARG A 157 -14.49 -1.61 -4.20
C ARG A 157 -13.05 -1.50 -4.67
N LEU A 158 -12.66 -0.33 -5.14
CA LEU A 158 -11.26 -0.06 -5.47
C LEU A 158 -10.42 -0.19 -4.18
N SER A 159 -9.42 -1.05 -4.19
CA SER A 159 -8.61 -1.35 -3.00
C SER A 159 -7.12 -1.12 -3.21
N ARG A 160 -6.64 -1.16 -4.45
CA ARG A 160 -5.26 -0.82 -4.77
C ARG A 160 -5.13 -0.31 -6.19
N VAL A 161 -4.18 0.59 -6.39
CA VAL A 161 -3.83 1.11 -7.70
C VAL A 161 -2.34 0.99 -7.89
N HIS A 162 -1.94 0.23 -8.91
CA HIS A 162 -0.57 0.24 -9.39
C HIS A 162 -0.47 1.23 -10.54
N TYR A 163 0.31 2.27 -10.38
CA TYR A 163 0.65 3.21 -11.45
C TYR A 163 1.88 2.73 -12.19
N HIS A 164 1.80 2.74 -13.52
CA HIS A 164 2.96 2.57 -14.38
C HIS A 164 4.02 3.65 -14.07
N PRO A 165 5.33 3.35 -14.12
CA PRO A 165 6.40 4.31 -13.81
C PRO A 165 6.22 5.68 -14.49
N LEU A 166 5.86 5.69 -15.77
CA LEU A 166 5.62 6.91 -16.57
C LEU A 166 4.28 7.63 -16.28
N GLY A 167 3.42 7.09 -15.41
CA GLY A 167 2.14 7.71 -15.05
C GLY A 167 1.06 7.68 -16.14
N LEU A 168 1.29 6.97 -17.24
CA LEU A 168 0.36 6.92 -18.39
C LEU A 168 -0.71 5.83 -18.28
N CYS A 169 -0.48 4.84 -17.41
CA CYS A 169 -1.35 3.67 -17.25
C CYS A 169 -1.42 3.25 -15.79
N ALA A 170 -2.50 2.57 -15.45
CA ALA A 170 -2.68 1.99 -14.11
C ALA A 170 -3.35 0.63 -14.18
N MET A 171 -2.93 -0.27 -13.28
CA MET A 171 -3.66 -1.48 -12.95
C MET A 171 -4.48 -1.18 -11.69
N LEU A 172 -5.78 -1.06 -11.88
CA LEU A 172 -6.75 -0.89 -10.80
C LEU A 172 -7.11 -2.26 -10.27
N VAL A 173 -6.99 -2.45 -8.96
CA VAL A 173 -7.35 -3.68 -8.26
C VAL A 173 -8.55 -3.36 -7.39
N PHE A 174 -9.58 -4.15 -7.58
CA PHE A 174 -10.82 -4.08 -6.84
C PHE A 174 -10.95 -5.34 -6.01
N SER A 175 -11.49 -5.19 -4.81
CA SER A 175 -11.79 -6.31 -3.93
C SER A 175 -13.20 -6.23 -3.37
N GLN A 176 -13.76 -7.39 -3.07
CA GLN A 176 -14.96 -7.55 -2.26
C GLN A 176 -14.74 -8.68 -1.24
N GLY A 177 -15.58 -8.73 -0.21
CA GLY A 177 -15.48 -9.74 0.84
C GLY A 177 -14.58 -9.35 2.01
N ALA A 178 -14.63 -10.16 3.06
CA ALA A 178 -13.85 -9.96 4.27
C ALA A 178 -12.38 -10.37 4.08
N PRO A 179 -11.43 -9.85 4.89
CA PRO A 179 -10.06 -10.35 4.92
C PRO A 179 -10.02 -11.88 5.06
N GLY A 180 -9.21 -12.56 4.24
CA GLY A 180 -9.14 -14.03 4.19
C GLY A 180 -10.20 -14.72 3.31
N ALA A 181 -11.20 -13.97 2.82
CA ALA A 181 -12.25 -14.42 1.91
C ALA A 181 -12.45 -13.43 0.74
N GLN A 182 -11.37 -12.74 0.36
CA GLN A 182 -11.47 -11.67 -0.62
C GLN A 182 -11.53 -12.22 -2.03
N GLU A 183 -12.41 -11.65 -2.84
CA GLU A 183 -12.36 -11.81 -4.29
C GLU A 183 -11.69 -10.60 -4.92
N PHE A 184 -10.91 -10.81 -5.98
CA PHE A 184 -10.25 -9.74 -6.71
C PHE A 184 -10.78 -9.62 -8.14
N ARG A 185 -10.93 -8.38 -8.60
CA ARG A 185 -11.08 -8.02 -10.02
C ARG A 185 -10.08 -6.93 -10.32
N TYR A 186 -9.67 -6.81 -11.57
CA TYR A 186 -8.70 -5.82 -11.96
C TYR A 186 -8.94 -5.29 -13.36
N SER A 187 -8.52 -4.05 -13.59
CA SER A 187 -8.63 -3.36 -14.86
C SER A 187 -7.32 -2.65 -15.16
N LEU A 188 -6.70 -2.99 -16.29
CA LEU A 188 -5.59 -2.22 -16.84
C LEU A 188 -6.17 -1.09 -17.71
N ILE A 189 -5.84 0.15 -17.38
CA ILE A 189 -6.38 1.35 -18.02
C ILE A 189 -5.27 2.31 -18.46
N ARG A 190 -5.58 3.14 -19.47
CA ARG A 190 -4.85 4.39 -19.72
C ARG A 190 -5.37 5.48 -18.79
N LEU A 191 -4.45 6.30 -18.32
CA LEU A 191 -4.76 7.48 -17.51
C LEU A 191 -4.82 8.69 -18.42
N LEU A 192 -5.98 9.34 -18.51
CA LEU A 192 -6.13 10.60 -19.26
C LEU A 192 -6.14 11.83 -18.34
N ASN A 193 -6.02 11.62 -17.03
CA ASN A 193 -5.73 12.67 -16.07
C ASN A 193 -4.25 12.62 -15.65
N PRO A 194 -3.38 13.51 -16.17
CA PRO A 194 -1.98 13.57 -15.74
C PRO A 194 -1.83 14.01 -14.27
N GLY A 195 -2.84 14.69 -13.71
CA GLY A 195 -2.88 15.14 -12.31
C GLY A 195 -3.34 14.07 -11.32
N VAL A 196 -3.75 12.88 -11.77
CA VAL A 196 -4.42 11.90 -10.89
C VAL A 196 -3.61 11.52 -9.66
N ARG A 197 -2.27 11.45 -9.75
CA ARG A 197 -1.43 11.14 -8.60
C ARG A 197 -1.42 12.27 -7.58
N LEU A 198 -1.36 13.51 -8.05
CA LEU A 198 -1.43 14.70 -7.21
C LEU A 198 -2.80 14.78 -6.54
N ASP A 199 -3.88 14.64 -7.31
CA ASP A 199 -5.26 14.70 -6.81
C ASP A 199 -5.49 13.67 -5.69
N ARG A 200 -4.99 12.44 -5.88
CA ARG A 200 -5.15 11.38 -4.87
C ARG A 200 -4.21 11.52 -3.68
N ALA A 201 -2.97 11.96 -3.89
CA ALA A 201 -2.08 12.31 -2.79
C ALA A 201 -2.66 13.46 -1.92
N GLU A 202 -3.30 14.45 -2.55
CA GLU A 202 -4.00 15.52 -1.84
C GLU A 202 -5.19 14.98 -1.07
N GLY A 203 -6.01 14.11 -1.66
CA GLY A 203 -7.10 13.43 -0.97
C GLY A 203 -6.64 12.71 0.30
N HIS A 204 -5.55 11.94 0.20
CA HIS A 204 -4.97 11.24 1.36
C HIS A 204 -4.39 12.23 2.38
N SER A 205 -3.77 13.33 1.95
CA SER A 205 -3.27 14.37 2.87
C SER A 205 -4.41 15.03 3.65
N VAL A 206 -5.51 15.34 2.98
CA VAL A 206 -6.71 15.93 3.59
C VAL A 206 -7.36 14.95 4.57
N ASN A 207 -7.47 13.67 4.21
CA ASN A 207 -8.00 12.66 5.12
C ASN A 207 -7.10 12.49 6.36
N GLY A 208 -5.78 12.42 6.16
CA GLY A 208 -4.81 12.35 7.24
C GLY A 208 -4.99 13.47 8.26
N ARG A 209 -5.09 14.72 7.76
CA ARG A 209 -5.40 15.89 8.59
C ARG A 209 -6.68 15.74 9.40
N LEU A 210 -7.78 15.39 8.73
CA LEU A 210 -9.08 15.30 9.39
C LEU A 210 -9.09 14.22 10.48
N LEU A 211 -8.37 13.12 10.30
CA LEU A 211 -8.32 12.04 11.29
C LEU A 211 -7.62 12.48 12.56
N TYR A 212 -6.43 13.09 12.45
CA TYR A 212 -5.69 13.50 13.64
C TYR A 212 -6.28 14.76 14.31
N ASP A 213 -6.81 15.71 13.54
CA ASP A 213 -7.33 16.98 14.06
C ASP A 213 -8.80 16.85 14.53
N LYS A 214 -9.64 16.10 13.81
CA LYS A 214 -11.10 16.06 14.05
C LYS A 214 -11.63 14.72 14.54
N SER A 215 -10.89 13.63 14.37
CA SER A 215 -11.34 12.29 14.78
C SER A 215 -10.54 11.69 15.94
N SER A 216 -9.57 12.43 16.49
CA SER A 216 -8.66 11.95 17.55
C SER A 216 -7.98 10.62 17.17
N ASP A 217 -7.69 10.45 15.88
CA ASP A 217 -7.08 9.25 15.30
C ASP A 217 -5.74 9.61 14.63
N PRO A 218 -4.68 9.87 15.42
CA PRO A 218 -3.35 10.20 14.89
C PRO A 218 -2.70 9.03 14.14
N GLU A 219 -3.01 7.79 14.51
CA GLU A 219 -2.49 6.58 13.85
C GLU A 219 -3.06 6.45 12.44
N GLY A 220 -4.40 6.53 12.29
CA GLY A 220 -5.05 6.56 10.99
C GLY A 220 -4.69 7.80 10.18
N GLY A 221 -4.38 8.91 10.84
CA GLY A 221 -3.83 10.12 10.22
C GLY A 221 -2.46 9.90 9.58
N GLU A 222 -1.55 9.29 10.32
CA GLU A 222 -0.20 8.94 9.88
C GLU A 222 -0.23 7.96 8.69
N GLU A 223 -1.09 6.93 8.76
CA GLU A 223 -1.24 5.95 7.68
C GLU A 223 -1.63 6.61 6.35
N GLU A 224 -2.58 7.55 6.38
CA GLU A 224 -3.02 8.30 5.21
C GLU A 224 -1.91 9.20 4.64
N LEU A 225 -1.17 9.88 5.50
CA LEU A 225 -0.03 10.72 5.09
C LEU A 225 1.12 9.88 4.50
N ALA A 226 1.31 8.67 5.01
CA ALA A 226 2.24 7.71 4.44
C ALA A 226 1.78 7.23 3.05
N ILE A 227 0.48 7.04 2.83
CA ILE A 227 -0.07 6.74 1.50
C ILE A 227 0.14 7.94 0.56
N ALA A 228 -0.21 9.16 0.98
CA ALA A 228 -0.03 10.38 0.20
C ALA A 228 1.42 10.55 -0.27
N SER A 229 2.38 10.38 0.64
CA SER A 229 3.82 10.52 0.37
C SER A 229 4.36 9.45 -0.58
N ARG A 230 3.82 8.23 -0.56
CA ARG A 230 4.19 7.17 -1.53
C ARG A 230 3.59 7.42 -2.91
N THR A 231 2.38 7.97 -2.97
CA THR A 231 1.68 8.27 -4.23
C THR A 231 2.32 9.43 -4.97
N ASP A 232 2.67 10.50 -4.25
CA ASP A 232 3.45 11.62 -4.76
C ASP A 232 4.53 12.06 -3.76
N PRO A 233 5.79 11.59 -3.94
CA PRO A 233 6.91 11.99 -3.09
C PRO A 233 7.26 13.49 -3.10
N LYS A 234 6.74 14.23 -4.10
CA LYS A 234 6.93 15.69 -4.24
C LYS A 234 5.71 16.48 -3.76
N SER A 235 4.74 15.84 -3.09
CA SER A 235 3.62 16.53 -2.48
C SER A 235 4.09 17.33 -1.26
N ALA A 236 4.25 18.65 -1.45
CA ALA A 236 4.52 19.58 -0.35
C ALA A 236 3.40 19.56 0.70
N SER A 237 2.16 19.32 0.27
CA SER A 237 0.98 19.21 1.14
C SER A 237 1.10 18.00 2.08
N ALA A 238 1.42 16.82 1.55
CA ALA A 238 1.57 15.60 2.36
C ALA A 238 2.66 15.77 3.43
N ARG A 239 3.81 16.34 3.06
CA ARG A 239 4.91 16.60 4.00
C ARG A 239 4.55 17.64 5.04
N PHE A 240 3.84 18.69 4.64
CA PHE A 240 3.41 19.73 5.57
C PHE A 240 2.42 19.19 6.60
N GLU A 241 1.40 18.45 6.16
CA GLU A 241 0.41 17.82 7.06
C GLU A 241 1.07 16.75 7.97
N HIS A 242 2.07 16.02 7.47
CA HIS A 242 2.88 15.12 8.30
C HIS A 242 3.68 15.87 9.36
N ALA A 243 4.31 17.01 9.01
CA ALA A 243 4.99 17.85 10.00
C ALA A 243 4.04 18.37 11.09
N LEU A 244 2.81 18.76 10.73
CA LEU A 244 1.80 19.17 11.70
C LEU A 244 1.43 18.02 12.65
N LEU A 245 1.15 16.83 12.11
CA LEU A 245 0.86 15.62 12.89
C LEU A 245 2.02 15.26 13.84
N LEU A 246 3.26 15.27 13.33
CA LEU A 246 4.47 15.00 14.12
C LEU A 246 4.60 16.01 15.28
N SER A 247 4.30 17.28 15.03
CA SER A 247 4.36 18.33 16.07
C SER A 247 3.31 18.13 17.16
N VAL A 248 2.06 17.86 16.80
CA VAL A 248 0.98 17.64 17.80
C VAL A 248 1.14 16.31 18.55
N THR A 249 1.86 15.35 17.97
CA THR A 249 2.21 14.06 18.63
C THR A 249 3.54 14.10 19.39
N GLY A 250 4.21 15.26 19.46
CA GLY A 250 5.43 15.46 20.23
C GLY A 250 6.73 14.97 19.57
N ARG A 251 6.67 14.51 18.31
CA ARG A 251 7.83 14.09 17.50
C ARG A 251 8.50 15.29 16.83
N PHE A 252 9.01 16.20 17.66
CA PHE A 252 9.45 17.54 17.23
C PHE A 252 10.62 17.54 16.23
N ASP A 253 11.61 16.67 16.41
CA ASP A 253 12.75 16.59 15.50
C ASP A 253 12.34 16.17 14.09
N GLU A 254 11.45 15.18 14.00
CA GLU A 254 10.88 14.72 12.73
C GLU A 254 9.97 15.78 12.12
N ALA A 255 9.16 16.48 12.94
CA ALA A 255 8.30 17.58 12.49
C ALA A 255 9.10 18.69 11.79
N VAL A 256 10.22 19.09 12.38
CA VAL A 256 11.13 20.09 11.79
C VAL A 256 11.70 19.61 10.46
N ALA A 257 12.11 18.34 10.37
CA ALA A 257 12.66 17.75 9.15
C ALA A 257 11.62 17.68 8.01
N GLU A 258 10.39 17.26 8.31
CA GLU A 258 9.31 17.22 7.32
C GLU A 258 8.86 18.62 6.90
N LEU A 259 8.82 19.59 7.84
CA LEU A 259 8.52 20.98 7.49
C LEU A 259 9.60 21.58 6.57
N GLU A 260 10.87 21.31 6.84
CA GLU A 260 11.97 21.73 5.96
C GLU A 260 11.84 21.10 4.57
N ALA A 261 11.50 19.82 4.48
CA ALA A 261 11.22 19.15 3.22
C ALA A 261 10.02 19.76 2.48
N ALA A 262 8.93 20.07 3.18
CA ALA A 262 7.78 20.76 2.62
C ALA A 262 8.13 22.14 2.07
N VAL A 263 8.90 22.95 2.83
CA VAL A 263 9.34 24.29 2.43
C VAL A 263 10.29 24.28 1.23
N ARG A 264 11.14 23.25 1.11
CA ARG A 264 12.00 23.07 -0.08
C ARG A 264 11.17 22.82 -1.35
N LEU A 265 10.03 22.15 -1.23
CA LEU A 265 9.12 21.87 -2.36
C LEU A 265 8.20 23.07 -2.64
N ASP A 266 7.65 23.70 -1.61
CA ASP A 266 6.79 24.88 -1.72
C ASP A 266 7.12 25.88 -0.61
N LYS A 267 7.71 27.02 -1.00
CA LYS A 267 8.06 28.10 -0.07
C LYS A 267 6.85 28.71 0.64
N SER A 268 5.62 28.55 0.10
CA SER A 268 4.39 29.01 0.75
C SER A 268 4.16 28.32 2.11
N CYS A 269 4.71 27.13 2.30
CA CYS A 269 4.65 26.39 3.56
C CYS A 269 5.25 27.17 4.75
N ARG A 270 6.20 28.09 4.52
CA ARG A 270 6.71 28.97 5.59
C ARG A 270 5.59 29.81 6.19
N LYS A 271 4.81 30.48 5.35
CA LYS A 271 3.70 31.35 5.77
C LYS A 271 2.59 30.54 6.43
N LYS A 272 2.34 29.31 5.95
CA LYS A 272 1.39 28.38 6.57
C LYS A 272 1.88 27.97 7.97
N ALA A 273 3.14 27.56 8.11
CA ALA A 273 3.74 27.15 9.38
C ALA A 273 3.76 28.27 10.44
N LYS A 274 4.02 29.53 10.05
CA LYS A 274 3.93 30.69 10.97
C LYS A 274 2.56 30.82 11.63
N LYS A 275 1.48 30.40 10.96
CA LYS A 275 0.09 30.57 11.39
C LYS A 275 -0.53 29.30 12.01
N ALA A 276 0.08 28.15 11.80
CA ALA A 276 -0.46 26.85 12.21
C ALA A 276 -0.22 26.63 13.71
N ILE A 277 -1.31 26.55 14.49
CA ILE A 277 -1.28 26.38 15.95
C ILE A 277 -0.60 25.06 16.38
N GLU A 278 -0.60 24.07 15.49
CA GLU A 278 0.03 22.77 15.67
C GLU A 278 1.54 22.89 15.95
N PHE A 279 2.17 23.99 15.53
CA PHE A 279 3.58 24.30 15.77
C PHE A 279 3.83 25.22 16.96
N ASP A 280 2.85 25.45 17.84
CA ASP A 280 3.03 26.34 19.00
C ASP A 280 4.13 25.84 19.96
N ASN A 281 4.29 24.52 20.09
CA ASN A 281 5.39 23.90 20.83
C ASN A 281 6.77 24.14 20.20
N LEU A 282 6.84 24.54 18.92
CA LEU A 282 8.09 24.75 18.19
C LEU A 282 8.44 26.25 18.03
N ARG A 283 7.66 27.18 18.57
CA ARG A 283 7.88 28.63 18.34
C ARG A 283 9.23 29.14 18.83
N TYR A 284 9.80 28.48 19.84
CA TYR A 284 11.11 28.81 20.40
C TYR A 284 12.24 27.91 19.88
N ASP A 285 11.92 26.90 19.06
CA ASP A 285 12.93 26.05 18.43
C ASP A 285 13.69 26.84 17.36
N LYS A 286 15.01 26.96 17.52
CA LYS A 286 15.88 27.74 16.61
C LYS A 286 15.80 27.24 15.17
N ARG A 287 15.63 25.93 14.96
CA ARG A 287 15.50 25.31 13.63
C ARG A 287 14.17 25.70 13.01
N PHE A 288 13.08 25.61 13.77
CA PHE A 288 11.76 26.05 13.32
C PHE A 288 11.77 27.53 12.94
N ILE A 289 12.32 28.40 13.81
CA ILE A 289 12.47 29.84 13.55
C ILE A 289 13.26 30.08 12.26
N LYS A 290 14.34 29.32 12.00
CA LYS A 290 15.11 29.43 10.77
C LYS A 290 14.32 29.00 9.52
N ILE A 291 13.52 27.94 9.63
CA ILE A 291 12.71 27.43 8.50
C ILE A 291 11.59 28.41 8.15
N VAL A 292 10.92 28.98 9.16
CA VAL A 292 9.79 29.88 8.92
C VAL A 292 10.23 31.33 8.75
N GLY A 293 11.34 31.74 9.35
CA GLY A 293 11.96 33.05 9.17
C GLY A 293 12.19 33.33 7.69
N ASP A 294 11.99 34.59 7.30
CA ASP A 294 12.34 35.05 5.96
C ASP A 294 13.87 35.25 5.90
N ASP A 295 14.48 34.96 4.74
CA ASP A 295 15.79 35.52 4.37
C ASP A 295 15.65 37.05 4.19
#